data_AF-R8D7C4-F1
#
_entry.id   AF-R8D7C4-F1
#
_cell.length_a   1.000
_cell.length_b   1.000
_cell.length_c   1.000
_cell.angle_alpha   90.00
_cell.angle_beta   90.00
_cell.angle_gamma   90.00
#
_symmetry.space_group_name_H-M   'P 1'
#
loop_
_entity.id
_entity.type
_entity.pdbx_description
1 polymer ?
#
loop_
_entity_poly.entity_id
_entity_poly.type
_entity_poly.pdbx_seq_one_letter_code
_entity_poly.pdbx_strand_id
1 'polypeptide(L)' 'MKNLIKPNEVEIISSDEGVYDGELAKVVDVKMDRGEVDYRVVTGDGSEFWIPSENTTIIF' A
#
# COMPACT_ATOMS: atom_id res chain seq x y z
N MET A 1 10.06 17.68 9.73
CA MET A 1 9.79 16.48 8.91
C MET A 1 8.72 15.70 9.63
N LYS A 2 7.53 15.50 9.04
CA LYS A 2 6.56 14.55 9.60
C LYS A 2 7.17 13.16 9.47
N ASN A 3 7.31 12.44 10.58
CA ASN A 3 7.75 11.04 10.53
C ASN A 3 6.70 10.27 9.71
N LEU A 4 7.06 9.81 8.52
CA LEU A 4 6.24 8.90 7.74
C LEU A 4 6.22 7.57 8.50
N ILE A 5 5.06 7.19 9.03
CA ILE A 5 4.86 5.89 9.64
C ILE A 5 4.74 4.90 8.47
N LYS A 6 5.67 3.95 8.38
CA LYS A 6 5.54 2.82 7.47
C LYS A 6 4.70 1.74 8.17
N PRO A 7 3.45 1.49 7.75
CA PRO A 7 2.71 0.34 8.25
C PRO A 7 3.42 -0.96 7.84
N ASN A 8 3.20 -2.05 8.57
CA ASN A 8 3.78 -3.34 8.21
C ASN A 8 2.97 -4.03 7.10
N GLU A 9 1.65 -3.91 7.19
CA GLU A 9 0.67 -4.58 6.33
C GLU A 9 -0.52 -3.66 6.09
N VAL A 10 -1.14 -3.80 4.93
CA VAL A 10 -2.33 -3.09 4.52
C VAL A 10 -3.31 -4.04 3.83
N GLU A 11 -4.60 -3.75 3.93
CA GLU A 11 -5.62 -4.29 3.03
C GLU A 11 -5.77 -3.36 1.82
N ILE A 12 -5.75 -3.92 0.62
CA ILE A 12 -5.98 -3.19 -0.62
C ILE A 12 -7.49 -3.00 -0.77
N ILE A 13 -7.96 -1.75 -0.79
CA ILE A 13 -9.39 -1.46 -1.01
C ILE A 13 -9.73 -1.14 -2.46
N SER A 14 -8.73 -0.75 -3.27
CA SER A 14 -8.90 -0.54 -4.71
C SER A 14 -7.57 -0.70 -5.47
N SER A 15 -7.54 -1.61 -6.43
CA SER A 15 -6.40 -1.93 -7.28
C SER A 15 -6.74 -1.76 -8.76
N ASP A 16 -5.72 -1.84 -9.62
CA ASP A 16 -5.93 -1.81 -11.06
C ASP A 16 -6.78 -3.00 -11.49
N GLU A 17 -7.85 -2.71 -12.25
CA GLU A 17 -8.91 -3.66 -12.64
C GLU A 17 -9.56 -4.45 -11.48
N GLY A 18 -9.32 -4.06 -10.21
CA GLY A 18 -9.85 -4.72 -9.02
C GLY A 18 -9.21 -6.09 -8.71
N VAL A 19 -8.05 -6.40 -9.30
CA VAL A 19 -7.40 -7.73 -9.21
C VAL A 19 -7.07 -8.14 -7.77
N TYR A 20 -6.69 -7.18 -6.93
CA TYR A 20 -6.19 -7.39 -5.57
C TYR A 20 -7.11 -6.81 -4.49
N ASP A 21 -8.34 -6.43 -4.83
CA ASP A 21 -9.28 -5.82 -3.88
C ASP A 21 -9.65 -6.80 -2.75
N GLY A 22 -9.50 -6.34 -1.51
CA GLY A 22 -9.67 -7.14 -0.30
C GLY A 22 -8.46 -8.00 0.07
N GLU A 23 -7.36 -7.96 -0.70
CA GLU A 23 -6.16 -8.72 -0.39
C GLU A 23 -5.27 -8.00 0.62
N LEU A 24 -4.64 -8.78 1.51
CA LEU A 24 -3.60 -8.30 2.41
C LEU A 24 -2.26 -8.25 1.70
N ALA A 25 -1.57 -7.13 1.83
CA ALA A 25 -0.26 -6.93 1.23
C ALA A 25 0.73 -6.31 2.23
N LYS A 26 1.99 -6.76 2.15
CA LYS A 26 3.09 -6.27 2.99
C LYS A 26 3.64 -4.98 2.43
N VAL A 27 3.81 -3.95 3.27
CA VAL A 27 4.41 -2.69 2.84
C VAL A 27 5.93 -2.75 2.98
N VAL A 28 6.60 -2.80 1.84
CA VAL A 28 8.07 -2.87 1.78
C VAL A 28 8.71 -1.50 1.78
N ASP A 29 8.07 -0.50 1.16
CA ASP A 29 8.59 0.87 1.04
C ASP A 29 7.48 1.93 1.04
N VAL A 30 7.84 3.19 1.29
CA VAL A 30 6.91 4.33 1.31
C VAL A 30 7.54 5.51 0.58
N LYS A 31 6.79 6.10 -0.35
CA LYS A 31 7.19 7.30 -1.07
C LYS A 31 6.18 8.41 -0.79
N MET A 32 6.67 9.64 -0.66
CA MET A 32 5.83 10.83 -0.59
C MET A 32 6.18 11.76 -1.75
N ASP A 33 5.21 12.12 -2.57
CA ASP A 33 5.37 13.11 -3.65
C ASP A 33 4.23 14.12 -3.61
N ARG A 34 4.56 15.41 -3.62
CA ARG A 34 3.60 16.53 -3.63
C ARG A 34 2.48 16.51 -2.56
N GLY A 35 2.63 15.75 -1.48
CA GLY A 35 1.62 15.62 -0.42
C GLY A 35 0.85 14.30 -0.46
N GLU A 36 0.98 13.55 -1.54
CA GLU A 36 0.43 12.20 -1.70
C GLU A 36 1.44 11.18 -1.18
N VAL A 37 0.93 10.07 -0.66
CA VAL A 37 1.73 8.97 -0.11
C VAL A 37 1.39 7.72 -0.89
N ASP A 38 2.43 7.07 -1.42
CA ASP A 38 2.35 5.77 -2.10
C ASP A 38 3.03 4.71 -1.25
N TYR A 39 2.44 3.52 -1.21
CA TYR A 39 3.01 2.34 -0.61
C TYR A 39 3.52 1.40 -1.69
N ARG A 40 4.73 0.87 -1.50
CA ARG A 40 5.19 -0.28 -2.26
C ARG A 40 4.76 -1.53 -1.52
N VAL A 41 3.92 -2.34 -2.16
CA VAL A 41 3.29 -3.50 -1.54
C VAL A 41 3.72 -4.79 -2.22
N VAL A 42 3.73 -5.88 -1.44
CA VAL A 42 3.91 -7.25 -1.93
C VAL A 42 2.71 -8.09 -1.49
N THR A 43 1.96 -8.62 -2.46
CA THR A 43 0.78 -9.47 -2.28
C THR A 43 1.16 -10.92 -1.97
N GLY A 44 0.17 -11.76 -1.63
CA GLY A 44 0.38 -13.16 -1.26
C GLY A 44 0.91 -14.03 -2.40
N ASP A 45 0.60 -13.67 -3.65
CA ASP A 45 1.12 -14.29 -4.87
C ASP A 45 2.56 -13.86 -5.21
N GLY A 46 3.12 -12.90 -4.47
CA GLY A 46 4.45 -12.34 -4.69
C GLY A 46 4.51 -11.19 -5.70
N SER A 47 3.37 -10.73 -6.23
CA SER A 47 3.31 -9.54 -7.08
C SER A 47 3.71 -8.30 -6.28
N GLU A 48 4.43 -7.38 -6.93
CA GLU A 48 4.98 -6.19 -6.29
C GLU A 48 4.66 -4.94 -7.12
N PHE A 49 4.04 -3.94 -6.50
CA PHE A 49 3.64 -2.71 -7.16
C PHE A 49 3.50 -1.54 -6.19
N TRP A 50 3.37 -0.34 -6.75
CA TRP A 50 3.05 0.87 -6.00
C TRP A 50 1.55 1.11 -6.02
N ILE A 51 0.99 1.49 -4.86
CA ILE A 51 -0.42 1.80 -4.70
C ILE A 51 -0.57 3.08 -3.86
N PRO A 52 -1.45 4.02 -4.24
CA PRO A 52 -1.76 5.17 -3.42
C PRO A 52 -2.26 4.73 -2.04
N SER A 53 -1.79 5.39 -0.98
CA SER A 53 -2.19 5.06 0.40
C SER A 53 -3.70 5.20 0.63
N GLU A 54 -4.37 6.08 -0.11
CA GLU A 54 -5.84 6.25 -0.10
C GLU A 54 -6.60 5.02 -0.60
N ASN A 55 -5.94 4.15 -1.37
CA ASN A 55 -6.48 2.89 -1.87
C ASN A 55 -6.15 1.72 -0.93
N THR A 56 -5.75 2.00 0.30
CA THR A 56 -5.39 0.98 1.29
C THR A 56 -5.95 1.29 2.67
N THR A 57 -6.15 0.25 3.49
CA THR A 57 -6.43 0.38 4.92
C THR A 57 -5.28 -0.23 5.73
N ILE A 58 -4.76 0.52 6.70
CA ILE A 58 -3.69 0.02 7.58
C ILE A 58 -4.24 -1.00 8.57
N ILE A 59 -3.57 -2.15 8.68
CA ILE A 59 -3.84 -3.15 9.72
C ILE A 59 -2.74 -3.07 10.79
N PHE A 60 -3.15 -3.11 12.07
CA PHE A 60 -2.28 -3.01 13.25
C PHE A 60 -2.01 -4.38 13.88
#